data_AF-A0A961XXC4-F1
#
_entry.id   AF-A0A961XXC4-F1
#
_cell.length_a   1.000
_cell.length_b   1.000
_cell.length_c   1.000
_cell.angle_alpha   90.00
_cell.angle_beta   90.00
_cell.angle_gamma   90.00
#
_symmetry.space_group_name_H-M   'P 1'
#
loop_
_entity.id
_entity.type
_entity.pdbx_description
1 polymer ?
#
loop_
_entity_poly.entity_id
_entity_poly.type
_entity_poly.pdbx_seq_one_letter_code
_entity_poly.pdbx_strand_id
1 'polypeptide(L)'
;PHPAEQPVFLTTGQGNPNAAAVRFVIDGAEPPSPDEYERLVLMFDGHDQDQVETAREHWKVLKASGAELTYWQQTPEGKWVKK
;
A
#
# COMPACT_ATOMS: atom_id res chain seq x y z
N PRO A 1 -0.76 4.36 23.40
CA PRO A 1 -0.41 3.32 24.42
C PRO A 1 -1.06 1.99 24.03
N HIS A 2 -0.33 0.87 24.14
CA HIS A 2 -0.68 -0.48 23.64
C HIS A 2 -0.79 -0.65 22.11
N PRO A 3 0.22 -0.24 21.31
CA PRO A 3 0.19 -0.47 19.86
C PRO A 3 0.11 -1.96 19.51
N ALA A 4 0.77 -2.84 20.26
CA ALA A 4 0.76 -4.29 20.07
C ALA A 4 -0.64 -4.94 20.21
N GLU A 5 -1.58 -4.25 20.87
CA GLU A 5 -2.95 -4.74 21.06
C GLU A 5 -3.91 -4.20 19.99
N GLN A 6 -3.43 -3.36 19.05
CA GLN A 6 -4.26 -2.76 18.01
C GLN A 6 -4.27 -3.67 16.77
N PRO A 7 -5.44 -4.27 16.41
CA PRO A 7 -5.54 -5.06 15.18
C PRO A 7 -5.30 -4.21 13.93
N VAL A 8 -5.66 -2.92 14.00
CA VAL A 8 -5.37 -1.91 12.99
C VAL A 8 -4.66 -0.77 13.70
N PHE A 9 -3.39 -0.58 13.37
CA PHE A 9 -2.57 0.52 13.88
C PHE A 9 -2.44 1.59 12.80
N LEU A 10 -2.95 2.79 13.08
CA LEU A 10 -2.84 3.95 12.18
C LEU A 10 -1.62 4.77 12.58
N THR A 11 -0.81 5.14 11.59
CA THR A 11 0.41 5.92 11.85
C THR A 11 0.79 6.76 10.63
N THR A 12 1.40 7.91 10.91
CA THR A 12 2.13 8.72 9.92
C THR A 12 3.65 8.43 9.94
N GLY A 13 4.09 7.53 10.83
CA GLY A 13 5.47 7.09 10.95
C GLY A 13 5.74 5.77 10.21
N GLN A 14 7.02 5.40 10.16
CA GLN A 14 7.47 4.21 9.43
C GLN A 14 7.48 2.92 10.26
N GLY A 15 7.15 3.00 11.55
CA GLY A 15 7.20 1.83 12.44
C GLY A 15 6.08 0.80 12.20
N ASN A 16 6.32 -0.42 12.67
CA ASN A 16 5.36 -1.53 12.74
C ASN A 16 5.17 -2.05 14.17
N PRO A 17 4.70 -1.23 15.12
CA PRO A 17 4.69 -1.59 16.54
C PRO A 17 3.61 -2.61 16.93
N ASN A 18 2.68 -2.91 16.03
CA ASN A 18 1.69 -3.98 16.19
C ASN A 18 2.06 -5.26 15.43
N ALA A 19 3.26 -5.33 14.84
CA ALA A 19 3.73 -6.46 14.05
C ALA A 19 2.73 -6.85 12.93
N ALA A 20 2.13 -5.87 12.27
CA ALA A 20 1.22 -6.10 11.16
C ALA A 20 1.92 -6.84 10.02
N ALA A 21 1.29 -7.91 9.53
CA ALA A 21 1.73 -8.62 8.32
C ALA A 21 1.37 -7.88 7.03
N VAL A 22 0.35 -7.01 7.08
CA VAL A 22 -0.16 -6.25 5.94
C VAL A 22 -0.07 -4.76 6.22
N ARG A 23 0.51 -3.99 5.29
CA ARG A 23 0.58 -2.52 5.36
C ARG A 23 -0.21 -1.90 4.24
N PHE A 24 -1.12 -1.00 4.60
CA PHE A 24 -1.77 -0.10 3.66
C PHE A 24 -1.04 1.24 3.67
N VAL A 25 -0.75 1.74 2.48
CA VAL A 25 -0.10 3.03 2.24
C VAL A 25 -1.06 3.83 1.41
N ILE A 26 -1.47 4.99 1.92
CA ILE A 26 -2.54 5.82 1.34
C ILE A 26 -2.01 7.25 1.17
N ASP A 27 -2.71 8.05 0.37
CA ASP A 27 -2.51 9.50 0.28
C ASP A 27 -1.06 9.90 -0.08
N GLY A 28 -0.44 9.16 -1.01
CA GLY A 28 0.92 9.42 -1.48
C GLY A 28 2.03 9.20 -0.46
N ALA A 29 1.76 8.51 0.66
CA ALA A 29 2.81 8.13 1.60
C ALA A 29 3.86 7.21 0.94
N GLU A 30 5.13 7.39 1.30
CA GLU A 30 6.21 6.53 0.80
C GLU A 30 6.04 5.10 1.37
N PRO A 31 6.03 4.06 0.53
CA PRO A 31 5.99 2.68 1.01
C PRO A 31 7.27 2.29 1.75
N PRO A 32 7.16 1.46 2.81
CA PRO A 32 8.33 0.82 3.40
C PRO A 32 8.89 -0.26 2.45
N SER A 33 9.99 -0.89 2.85
CA SER A 33 10.55 -2.01 2.10
C SER A 33 9.52 -3.15 1.97
N PRO A 34 9.33 -3.75 0.76
CA PRO A 34 8.42 -4.88 0.57
C PRO A 34 8.80 -6.12 1.38
N ASP A 35 10.08 -6.28 1.73
CA ASP A 35 10.57 -7.45 2.46
C ASP A 35 10.16 -7.45 3.95
N GLU A 36 9.69 -6.31 4.47
CA GLU A 36 9.26 -6.16 5.87
C GLU A 36 7.83 -6.67 6.13
N TYR A 37 7.06 -6.95 5.07
CA TYR A 37 5.64 -7.26 5.15
C TYR A 37 5.29 -8.44 4.24
N GLU A 38 4.32 -9.26 4.67
CA GLU A 38 3.76 -10.31 3.80
C GLU A 38 2.96 -9.70 2.65
N ARG A 39 2.40 -8.51 2.84
CA ARG A 39 1.68 -7.76 1.80
C ARG A 39 1.75 -6.26 2.00
N LEU A 40 2.18 -5.56 0.96
CA LEU A 40 2.03 -4.11 0.83
C LEU A 40 0.85 -3.79 -0.09
N VAL A 41 -0.01 -2.87 0.33
CA VAL A 41 -1.12 -2.34 -0.45
C VAL A 41 -0.92 -0.84 -0.62
N LEU A 42 -0.55 -0.43 -1.82
CA LEU A 42 -0.47 0.97 -2.24
C LEU A 42 -1.85 1.40 -2.75
N MET A 43 -2.48 2.37 -2.08
CA MET A 43 -3.75 2.95 -2.46
C MET A 43 -3.55 4.39 -2.92
N PHE A 44 -4.15 4.73 -4.05
CA PHE A 44 -4.06 6.05 -4.66
C PHE A 44 -5.39 6.41 -5.34
N ASP A 45 -5.66 7.71 -5.50
CA ASP A 45 -6.82 8.16 -6.27
C ASP A 45 -6.52 8.09 -7.78
N GLY A 46 -7.32 7.33 -8.53
CA GLY A 46 -7.19 7.21 -9.97
C GLY A 46 -7.58 8.45 -10.77
N HIS A 47 -8.19 9.45 -10.12
CA HIS A 47 -8.53 10.75 -10.72
C HIS A 47 -7.47 11.83 -10.47
N ASP A 48 -6.49 11.53 -9.60
CA ASP A 48 -5.35 12.39 -9.32
C ASP A 48 -4.14 11.93 -10.15
N GLN A 49 -3.76 12.76 -11.13
CA GLN A 49 -2.71 12.41 -12.08
C GLN A 49 -1.34 12.27 -11.40
N ASP A 50 -1.04 13.08 -10.39
CA ASP A 50 0.25 13.06 -9.70
C ASP A 50 0.40 11.75 -8.88
N GLN A 51 -0.70 11.33 -8.24
CA GLN A 51 -0.73 10.04 -7.52
C GLN A 51 -0.67 8.85 -8.46
N VAL A 52 -1.31 8.92 -9.63
CA VAL A 52 -1.22 7.86 -10.66
C VAL A 52 0.21 7.73 -11.19
N GLU A 53 0.91 8.84 -11.40
CA GLU A 53 2.31 8.84 -11.84
C GLU A 53 3.23 8.24 -10.77
N THR A 54 3.08 8.67 -9.52
CA THR A 54 3.80 8.13 -8.36
C THR A 54 3.58 6.62 -8.22
N ALA A 55 2.33 6.15 -8.32
CA ALA A 55 2.01 4.73 -8.27
C ALA A 55 2.66 3.93 -9.41
N ARG A 56 2.77 4.51 -10.60
CA ARG A 56 3.48 3.89 -11.74
C ARG A 56 4.98 3.80 -11.50
N GLU A 57 5.58 4.76 -10.82
CA GLU A 57 6.99 4.72 -10.44
C GLU A 57 7.25 3.62 -9.42
N HIS A 58 6.47 3.56 -8.33
CA HIS A 58 6.56 2.46 -7.36
C HIS A 58 6.35 1.11 -8.02
N TRP A 59 5.39 0.98 -8.93
CA TRP A 59 5.16 -0.26 -9.68
C TRP A 59 6.40 -0.71 -10.45
N LYS A 60 7.10 0.22 -11.13
CA LYS A 60 8.33 -0.10 -11.87
C LYS A 60 9.44 -0.57 -10.93
N VAL A 61 9.64 0.12 -9.81
CA VAL A 61 10.68 -0.21 -8.81
C VAL A 61 10.42 -1.58 -8.20
N LEU A 62 9.19 -1.83 -7.72
CA LEU A 62 8.81 -3.11 -7.11
C LEU A 62 8.84 -4.28 -8.10
N LYS A 63 8.47 -4.03 -9.36
CA LYS A 63 8.59 -5.05 -10.41
C LYS A 63 10.05 -5.40 -10.66
N ALA A 64 10.94 -4.40 -10.65
CA ALA A 64 12.38 -4.60 -10.84
C ALA A 64 13.03 -5.33 -9.66
N SER A 65 12.48 -5.19 -8.43
CA SER A 65 12.93 -5.96 -7.27
C SER A 65 12.42 -7.41 -7.24
N GLY A 66 11.59 -7.82 -8.21
CA GLY A 66 11.07 -9.18 -8.33
C GLY A 66 9.82 -9.47 -7.49
N ALA A 67 9.16 -8.43 -6.97
CA ALA A 67 7.94 -8.60 -6.18
C ALA A 67 6.77 -9.16 -7.03
N GLU A 68 5.91 -9.97 -6.42
CA GLU A 68 4.64 -10.36 -7.01
C GLU A 68 3.66 -9.20 -6.93
N LEU A 69 3.24 -8.66 -8.08
CA LEU A 69 2.39 -7.48 -8.17
C LEU A 69 1.03 -7.82 -8.76
N THR A 70 -0.01 -7.22 -8.18
CA THR A 70 -1.36 -7.23 -8.73
C THR A 70 -1.95 -5.84 -8.69
N TYR A 71 -2.71 -5.46 -9.71
CA TYR A 71 -3.43 -4.20 -9.77
C TYR A 71 -4.92 -4.45 -9.59
N TRP A 72 -5.54 -3.66 -8.71
CA TRP A 72 -6.96 -3.73 -8.42
C TRP A 72 -7.56 -2.34 -8.56
N GLN A 73 -8.78 -2.29 -9.10
CA GLN A 73 -9.53 -1.06 -9.28
C GLN A 73 -10.95 -1.22 -8.74
N GLN A 74 -11.47 -0.19 -8.09
CA GLN A 74 -12.85 -0.15 -7.65
C GLN A 74 -13.79 0.10 -8.84
N THR A 75 -14.90 -0.64 -8.93
CA THR A 75 -15.99 -0.41 -9.89
C THR A 75 -16.91 0.70 -9.38
N PRO A 76 -17.76 1.28 -10.25
CA PRO A 76 -18.76 2.28 -9.81
C PRO A 76 -19.69 1.79 -8.69
N GLU A 77 -19.89 0.47 -8.58
CA GLU A 77 -20.69 -0.17 -7.53
C GLU A 77 -19.89 -0.46 -6.25
N GLY A 78 -18.65 0.01 -6.16
CA GLY A 78 -17.79 -0.11 -4.99
C GLY A 78 -17.01 -1.42 -4.88
N LYS A 79 -17.14 -2.36 -5.83
CA LYS A 79 -16.44 -3.65 -5.82
C LYS A 79 -15.01 -3.49 -6.29
N TRP A 80 -14.09 -4.30 -5.77
CA TRP A 80 -12.71 -4.33 -6.28
C TRP A 80 -12.54 -5.46 -7.30
N VAL A 81 -11.97 -5.12 -8.46
CA VAL A 81 -11.67 -6.08 -9.52
C VAL A 81 -10.18 -6.07 -9.84
N LYS A 82 -9.57 -7.25 -9.95
CA LYS A 82 -8.20 -7.40 -10.44
C LYS A 82 -8.20 -7.07 -11.94
N LYS A 83 -7.27 -6.23 -12.35
CA LYS A 83 -7.08 -5.79 -13.74
C LYS A 83 -5.87 -6.45 -14.38
#